data_AF-A0A8S9QL28-F1
#
_entry.id   AF-A0A8S9QL28-F1
#
_cell.length_a   1.000
_cell.length_b   1.000
_cell.length_c   1.000
_cell.angle_alpha   90.00
_cell.angle_beta   90.00
_cell.angle_gamma   90.00
#
_symmetry.space_group_name_H-M   'P 1'
#
loop_
_entity.id
_entity.type
_entity.pdbx_description
1 polymer ?
#
loop_
_entity_poly.entity_id
_entity_poly.type
_entity_poly.pdbx_seq_one_letter_code
_entity_poly.pdbx_strand_id
1 'polypeptide(L)'
;MNFLVEKYDSALKQTMIQLGSSEKLVQARLKAIERVRDEHKKANEKAAKEKEVLRVKFEELEGKLKSAGAAKKELARENTRLEQATATLEKEKAELLEEMDAAVEKLIRERQRLRNSRGLEVTRERERVEATMIEKANSCFGRVRDHLTRLDAFGKAKNLYGQASGTRKCLEMIKASGTEIPQEMIDVFIEQEKLYEAEATKLHVDPLSDSDLAFSPLVLPSRFVEDRFRASFDPYGSNVDLIGPGTILTTRNLRNLPKALISLNILTNSFPYSEIFSVITYSRISLKLFVDLKPKP
;
A
#
# COMPACT_ATOMS: atom_id res chain seq x y z
N MET A 1 127.43 -30.11 77.72
CA MET A 1 126.09 -29.74 77.20
C MET A 1 125.27 -31.02 77.05
N ASN A 2 124.03 -31.09 77.55
CA ASN A 2 123.25 -32.34 77.66
C ASN A 2 122.35 -32.52 76.41
N PHE A 3 122.61 -33.54 75.58
CA PHE A 3 121.95 -33.84 74.29
C PHE A 3 120.42 -33.93 74.37
N LEU A 4 119.89 -34.29 75.55
CA LEU A 4 118.45 -34.38 75.78
C LEU A 4 117.77 -33.01 75.76
N VAL A 5 118.48 -31.96 76.21
CA VAL A 5 117.96 -30.59 76.29
C VAL A 5 117.82 -29.96 74.90
N GLU A 6 118.78 -30.19 74.00
CA GLU A 6 118.71 -29.68 72.61
C GLU A 6 117.62 -30.37 71.78
N LYS A 7 117.40 -31.67 71.97
CA LYS A 7 116.28 -32.38 71.34
C LYS A 7 114.94 -31.82 71.80
N TYR A 8 114.79 -31.54 73.09
CA TYR A 8 113.58 -30.93 73.63
C TYR A 8 113.39 -29.50 73.12
N ASP A 9 114.44 -28.67 73.11
CA ASP A 9 114.37 -27.28 72.64
C ASP A 9 114.08 -27.19 71.13
N SER A 10 114.65 -28.09 70.32
CA SER A 10 114.36 -28.18 68.89
C SER A 10 112.93 -28.63 68.61
N ALA A 11 112.43 -29.63 69.36
CA ALA A 11 111.05 -30.07 69.27
C ALA A 11 110.06 -28.98 69.72
N LEU A 12 110.41 -28.21 70.76
CA LEU A 12 109.60 -27.09 71.25
C LEU A 12 109.52 -25.95 70.21
N LYS A 13 110.65 -25.59 69.59
CA LYS A 13 110.67 -24.57 68.52
C LYS A 13 109.88 -25.02 67.28
N GLN A 14 110.03 -26.27 66.88
CA GLN A 14 109.28 -26.82 65.74
C GLN A 14 107.77 -26.85 66.01
N THR A 15 107.36 -27.23 67.22
CA THR A 15 105.94 -27.22 67.62
C THR A 15 105.39 -25.81 67.74
N MET A 16 106.14 -24.83 68.23
CA MET A 16 105.71 -23.42 68.22
C MET A 16 105.50 -22.88 66.80
N ILE A 17 106.36 -23.21 65.84
CA ILE A 17 106.21 -22.81 64.43
C ILE A 17 104.99 -23.49 63.79
N GLN A 18 104.83 -24.79 64.02
CA GLN A 18 103.66 -25.55 63.55
C GLN A 18 102.37 -25.01 64.16
N LEU A 19 102.35 -24.70 65.45
CA LEU A 19 101.21 -24.11 66.13
C LEU A 19 100.87 -22.74 65.54
N GLY A 20 101.85 -21.84 65.36
CA GLY A 20 101.63 -20.54 64.74
C GLY A 20 101.15 -20.62 63.29
N SER A 21 101.60 -21.63 62.53
CA SER A 21 101.09 -21.89 61.17
C SER A 21 99.65 -22.43 61.17
N SER A 22 99.32 -23.29 62.15
CA SER A 22 97.99 -23.86 62.34
C SER A 22 96.99 -22.81 62.82
N GLU A 23 97.37 -21.94 63.76
CA GLU A 23 96.56 -20.83 64.24
C GLU A 23 96.20 -19.85 63.12
N LYS A 24 97.16 -19.49 62.26
CA LYS A 24 96.91 -18.64 61.08
C LYS A 24 95.97 -19.31 60.09
N LEU A 25 96.13 -20.61 59.85
CA LEU A 25 95.24 -21.38 58.99
C LEU A 25 93.82 -21.47 59.59
N VAL A 26 93.70 -21.68 60.90
CA VAL A 26 92.42 -21.70 61.61
C VAL A 26 91.74 -20.33 61.54
N GLN A 27 92.46 -19.23 61.76
CA GLN A 27 91.90 -17.88 61.60
C GLN A 27 91.45 -17.60 60.16
N ALA A 28 92.21 -18.00 59.15
CA ALA A 28 91.82 -17.83 57.75
C ALA A 28 90.57 -18.66 57.40
N ARG A 29 90.49 -19.91 57.90
CA ARG A 29 89.31 -20.77 57.75
C ARG A 29 88.09 -20.18 58.46
N LEU A 30 88.24 -19.68 59.68
CA LEU A 30 87.16 -19.03 60.42
C LEU A 30 86.62 -17.80 59.68
N LYS A 31 87.50 -16.92 59.17
CA LYS A 31 87.09 -15.77 58.35
C LYS A 31 86.40 -16.18 57.04
N ALA A 32 86.84 -17.26 56.41
CA ALA A 32 86.18 -17.79 55.21
C ALA A 32 84.78 -18.33 55.53
N ILE A 33 84.63 -19.08 56.63
CA ILE A 33 83.33 -19.59 57.11
C ILE A 33 82.39 -18.44 57.46
N GLU A 34 82.90 -17.36 58.06
CA GLU A 34 82.10 -16.18 58.40
C GLU A 34 81.55 -15.47 57.16
N ARG A 35 82.38 -15.25 56.13
CA ARG A 35 81.91 -14.67 54.84
C ARG A 35 80.84 -15.54 54.17
N VAL A 36 81.05 -16.85 54.12
CA VAL A 36 80.08 -17.81 53.57
C VAL A 36 78.77 -17.78 54.37
N ARG A 37 78.83 -17.67 55.70
CA ARG A 37 77.63 -17.52 56.55
C ARG A 37 76.88 -16.22 56.26
N ASP A 38 77.58 -15.10 56.09
CA ASP A 38 76.93 -13.82 55.77
C ASP A 38 76.30 -13.80 54.37
N GLU A 39 76.95 -14.42 53.39
CA GLU A 39 76.41 -14.60 52.04
C GLU A 39 75.18 -15.51 52.05
N HIS A 40 75.23 -16.64 52.74
CA HIS A 40 74.06 -17.50 52.93
C HIS A 40 72.92 -16.79 53.64
N LYS A 41 73.22 -15.98 54.66
CA LYS A 41 72.22 -15.17 55.36
C LYS A 41 71.55 -14.17 54.42
N LYS A 42 72.33 -13.42 53.63
CA LYS A 42 71.80 -12.46 52.64
C LYS A 42 70.99 -13.15 51.54
N ALA A 43 71.46 -14.29 51.03
CA ALA A 43 70.74 -15.08 50.04
C ALA A 43 69.41 -15.61 50.60
N ASN A 44 69.40 -16.07 51.85
CA ASN A 44 68.19 -16.53 52.51
C ASN A 44 67.19 -15.40 52.77
N GLU A 45 67.66 -14.22 53.21
CA GLU A 45 66.82 -13.03 53.36
C GLU A 45 66.22 -12.56 52.02
N LYS A 46 67.01 -12.60 50.94
CA LYS A 46 66.53 -12.28 49.59
C LYS A 46 65.48 -13.28 49.12
N ALA A 47 65.74 -14.58 49.28
CA ALA A 47 64.81 -15.63 48.93
C ALA A 47 63.50 -15.55 49.76
N ALA A 48 63.59 -15.19 51.04
CA ALA A 48 62.42 -14.96 51.88
C ALA A 48 61.56 -13.78 51.39
N LYS A 49 62.20 -12.66 51.00
CA LYS A 49 61.50 -11.51 50.42
C LYS A 49 60.84 -11.86 49.08
N GLU A 50 61.53 -12.58 48.20
CA GLU A 50 60.98 -13.01 46.91
C GLU A 50 59.81 -13.98 47.09
N LYS A 51 59.91 -14.92 48.03
CA LYS A 51 58.82 -15.83 48.38
C LYS A 51 57.58 -15.07 48.87
N GLU A 52 57.77 -14.03 49.67
CA GLU A 52 56.68 -13.19 50.16
C GLU A 52 56.00 -12.41 49.03
N VAL A 53 56.79 -11.81 48.12
CA VAL A 53 56.26 -11.13 46.93
C VAL A 53 55.45 -12.08 46.05
N LEU A 54 55.93 -13.32 45.86
CA LEU A 54 55.21 -14.34 45.09
C LEU A 54 53.91 -14.75 45.78
N ARG A 55 53.90 -14.87 47.11
CA ARG A 55 52.68 -15.18 47.89
C ARG A 55 51.60 -14.12 47.67
N VAL A 56 51.95 -12.83 47.83
CA VAL A 56 51.00 -11.72 47.62
C VAL A 56 50.46 -11.71 46.18
N LYS A 57 51.32 -11.91 45.17
CA LYS A 57 50.88 -12.01 43.77
C LYS A 57 49.95 -13.19 43.52
N PHE A 58 50.20 -14.34 44.15
CA PHE A 58 49.35 -15.51 44.02
C PHE A 58 47.97 -15.26 44.63
N GLU A 59 47.91 -14.63 45.81
CA GLU A 59 46.65 -14.25 46.46
C GLU A 59 45.86 -13.23 45.61
N GLU A 60 46.53 -12.24 45.02
CA GLU A 60 45.90 -11.29 44.09
C GLU A 60 45.33 -11.99 42.84
N LEU A 61 46.08 -12.93 42.25
CA LEU A 61 45.62 -13.71 41.10
C LEU A 61 44.46 -14.64 41.46
N GLU A 62 44.47 -15.25 42.63
CA GLU A 62 43.36 -16.06 43.12
C GLU A 62 42.09 -15.21 43.31
N GLY A 63 42.23 -14.00 43.86
CA GLY A 63 41.14 -13.03 43.97
C GLY A 63 40.55 -12.66 42.60
N LYS A 64 41.40 -12.36 41.62
CA LYS A 64 40.99 -12.07 40.22
C LYS A 64 40.32 -13.27 39.55
N LEU A 65 40.80 -14.49 39.81
CA LEU A 65 40.20 -15.71 39.26
C LEU A 65 38.79 -15.94 39.83
N LYS A 66 38.61 -15.74 41.14
CA LYS A 66 37.30 -15.85 41.80
C LYS A 66 36.31 -14.80 41.27
N SER A 67 36.74 -13.54 41.11
CA SER A 67 35.88 -12.48 40.58
C SER A 67 35.54 -12.69 39.10
N ALA A 68 36.50 -13.09 38.27
CA ALA A 68 36.25 -13.45 36.87
C ALA A 68 35.28 -14.64 36.75
N GLY A 69 35.42 -15.65 37.61
CA GLY A 69 34.51 -16.78 37.70
C GLY A 69 33.08 -16.36 38.06
N ALA A 70 32.91 -15.41 38.98
CA ALA A 70 31.61 -14.84 39.32
C ALA A 70 31.01 -14.03 38.15
N ALA A 71 31.79 -13.14 37.54
CA ALA A 71 31.38 -12.34 36.38
C ALA A 71 30.94 -13.23 35.21
N LYS A 72 31.66 -14.33 34.94
CA LYS A 72 31.28 -15.31 33.92
C LYS A 72 29.92 -15.97 34.20
N LYS A 73 29.61 -16.28 35.46
CA LYS A 73 28.32 -16.86 35.85
C LYS A 73 27.18 -15.86 35.67
N GLU A 74 27.38 -14.60 36.02
CA GLU A 74 26.38 -13.56 35.78
C GLU A 74 26.15 -13.33 34.28
N LEU A 75 27.23 -13.23 33.49
CA LEU A 75 27.12 -13.13 32.03
C LEU A 75 26.38 -14.33 31.42
N ALA A 76 26.61 -15.54 31.91
CA ALA A 76 25.88 -16.72 31.45
C ALA A 76 24.38 -16.62 31.74
N ARG A 77 23.98 -16.13 32.93
CA ARG A 77 22.56 -15.93 33.27
C ARG A 77 21.93 -14.85 32.41
N GLU A 78 22.60 -13.71 32.24
CA GLU A 78 22.07 -12.63 31.41
C GLU A 78 21.96 -13.07 29.95
N ASN A 79 22.92 -13.85 29.44
CA ASN A 79 22.82 -14.41 28.09
C ASN A 79 21.59 -15.31 27.94
N THR A 80 21.29 -16.20 28.89
CA THR A 80 20.07 -17.02 28.85
C THR A 80 18.78 -16.19 28.91
N ARG A 81 18.78 -15.09 29.67
CA ARG A 81 17.64 -14.17 29.76
C ARG A 81 17.43 -13.43 28.44
N LEU A 82 18.50 -12.97 27.81
CA LEU A 82 18.45 -12.32 26.51
C LEU A 82 17.99 -13.28 25.41
N GLU A 83 18.45 -14.53 25.41
CA GLU A 83 17.99 -15.57 24.49
C GLU A 83 16.48 -15.86 24.64
N GLN A 84 15.96 -15.86 25.87
CA GLN A 84 14.52 -15.99 26.11
C GLN A 84 13.75 -14.77 25.59
N ALA A 85 14.25 -13.56 25.86
CA ALA A 85 13.60 -12.32 25.41
C ALA A 85 13.61 -12.18 23.87
N THR A 86 14.66 -12.61 23.20
CA THR A 86 14.70 -12.62 21.74
C THR A 86 13.73 -13.65 21.15
N ALA A 87 13.61 -14.83 21.76
CA ALA A 87 12.63 -15.83 21.36
C ALA A 87 11.18 -15.32 21.52
N THR A 88 10.87 -14.62 22.62
CA THR A 88 9.54 -14.03 22.81
C THR A 88 9.25 -12.92 21.81
N LEU A 89 10.24 -12.05 21.53
CA LEU A 89 10.07 -10.96 20.57
C LEU A 89 9.91 -11.46 19.13
N GLU A 90 10.64 -12.49 18.71
CA GLU A 90 10.44 -13.07 17.37
C GLU A 90 9.06 -13.75 17.26
N LYS A 91 8.54 -14.34 18.35
CA LYS A 91 7.18 -14.87 18.38
C LYS A 91 6.13 -13.77 18.23
N GLU A 92 6.21 -12.72 19.05
CA GLU A 92 5.28 -11.57 18.98
C GLU A 92 5.32 -10.88 17.61
N LYS A 93 6.52 -10.74 17.03
CA LYS A 93 6.69 -10.19 15.69
C LYS A 93 6.03 -11.06 14.62
N ALA A 94 6.11 -12.38 14.73
CA ALA A 94 5.41 -13.28 13.82
C ALA A 94 3.89 -13.14 13.95
N GLU A 95 3.36 -13.13 15.18
CA GLU A 95 1.93 -12.93 15.46
C GLU A 95 1.43 -11.58 14.90
N LEU A 96 2.18 -10.49 15.11
CA LEU A 96 1.83 -9.18 14.57
C LEU A 96 1.85 -9.13 13.04
N LEU A 97 2.79 -9.82 12.40
CA LEU A 97 2.83 -9.91 10.94
C LEU A 97 1.60 -10.64 10.40
N GLU A 98 1.20 -11.75 11.01
CA GLU A 98 -0.02 -12.48 10.64
C GLU A 98 -1.29 -11.62 10.83
N GLU A 99 -1.37 -10.87 11.94
CA GLU A 99 -2.48 -9.94 12.18
C GLU A 99 -2.51 -8.80 11.15
N MET A 100 -1.35 -8.24 10.81
CA MET A 100 -1.24 -7.20 9.78
C MET A 100 -1.68 -7.71 8.41
N ASP A 101 -1.22 -8.90 7.99
CA ASP A 101 -1.61 -9.51 6.73
C ASP A 101 -3.12 -9.80 6.69
N ALA A 102 -3.68 -10.34 7.78
CA ALA A 102 -5.11 -10.58 7.89
C ALA A 102 -5.92 -9.27 7.84
N ALA A 103 -5.43 -8.19 8.45
CA ALA A 103 -6.06 -6.87 8.41
C ALA A 103 -6.00 -6.25 7.00
N VAL A 104 -4.85 -6.36 6.32
CA VAL A 104 -4.68 -5.91 4.94
C VAL A 104 -5.62 -6.66 4.00
N GLU A 105 -5.75 -7.99 4.14
CA GLU A 105 -6.68 -8.79 3.34
C GLU A 105 -8.15 -8.42 3.58
N LYS A 106 -8.53 -8.05 4.80
CA LYS A 106 -9.86 -7.51 5.10
C LYS A 106 -10.10 -6.18 4.37
N LEU A 107 -9.11 -5.27 4.40
CA LEU A 107 -9.21 -3.98 3.72
C LEU A 107 -9.26 -4.12 2.20
N ILE A 108 -8.50 -5.05 1.61
CA ILE A 108 -8.54 -5.34 0.17
C ILE A 108 -9.93 -5.82 -0.24
N ARG A 109 -10.50 -6.77 0.51
CA ARG A 109 -11.87 -7.28 0.29
C ARG A 109 -12.92 -6.19 0.40
N GLU A 110 -12.85 -5.36 1.43
CA GLU A 110 -13.82 -4.27 1.64
C GLU A 110 -13.70 -3.20 0.54
N ARG A 111 -12.48 -2.82 0.17
CA ARG A 111 -12.26 -1.90 -0.97
C ARG A 111 -12.84 -2.46 -2.26
N GLN A 112 -12.70 -3.76 -2.50
CA GLN A 112 -13.30 -4.40 -3.68
C GLN A 112 -14.83 -4.41 -3.61
N ARG A 113 -15.39 -4.72 -2.44
CA ARG A 113 -16.84 -4.67 -2.20
C ARG A 113 -17.41 -3.28 -2.47
N LEU A 114 -16.77 -2.23 -1.94
CA LEU A 114 -17.19 -0.84 -2.15
C LEU A 114 -17.10 -0.41 -3.61
N ARG A 115 -16.02 -0.79 -4.32
CA ARG A 115 -15.89 -0.54 -5.76
C ARG A 115 -17.01 -1.22 -6.55
N ASN A 116 -17.28 -2.49 -6.28
CA ASN A 116 -18.37 -3.22 -6.93
C ASN A 116 -19.74 -2.62 -6.60
N SER A 117 -19.99 -2.25 -5.35
CA SER A 117 -21.24 -1.60 -4.92
C SER A 117 -21.50 -0.30 -5.66
N ARG A 118 -20.47 0.57 -5.74
CA ARG A 118 -20.57 1.84 -6.47
C ARG A 118 -20.74 1.62 -7.97
N GLY A 119 -19.99 0.68 -8.56
CA GLY A 119 -20.12 0.35 -9.99
C GLY A 119 -21.52 -0.16 -10.33
N LEU A 120 -22.11 -0.98 -9.46
CA LEU A 120 -23.48 -1.48 -9.63
C LEU A 120 -24.52 -0.34 -9.57
N GLU A 121 -24.43 0.54 -8.57
CA GLU A 121 -25.35 1.67 -8.41
C GLU A 121 -25.28 2.64 -9.60
N VAL A 122 -24.07 3.00 -10.03
CA VAL A 122 -23.87 3.90 -11.19
C VAL A 122 -24.41 3.28 -12.47
N THR A 123 -24.19 1.98 -12.69
CA THR A 123 -24.72 1.29 -13.87
C THR A 123 -26.24 1.26 -13.85
N ARG A 124 -26.88 0.98 -12.71
CA ARG A 124 -28.35 0.99 -12.55
C ARG A 124 -28.97 2.33 -12.89
N GLU A 125 -28.46 3.41 -12.28
CA GLU A 125 -29.01 4.74 -12.54
C GLU A 125 -28.81 5.14 -14.00
N ARG A 126 -27.69 4.73 -14.62
CA ARG A 126 -27.48 5.00 -16.04
C ARG A 126 -28.49 4.28 -16.92
N GLU A 127 -28.76 3.00 -16.68
CA GLU A 127 -29.75 2.26 -17.45
C GLU A 127 -31.16 2.83 -17.27
N ARG A 128 -31.51 3.25 -16.04
CA ARG A 128 -32.79 3.94 -15.77
C ARG A 128 -32.91 5.25 -16.56
N VAL A 129 -31.85 6.05 -16.58
CA VAL A 129 -31.80 7.30 -17.34
C VAL A 129 -31.85 7.01 -18.85
N GLU A 130 -31.09 6.03 -19.33
CA GLU A 130 -31.05 5.64 -20.74
C GLU A 130 -32.43 5.16 -21.22
N ALA A 131 -33.12 4.32 -20.43
CA ALA A 131 -34.50 3.91 -20.70
C ALA A 131 -35.47 5.10 -20.78
N THR A 132 -35.41 6.00 -19.79
CA THR A 132 -36.27 7.21 -19.78
C THR A 132 -36.01 8.11 -20.99
N MET A 133 -34.74 8.23 -21.41
CA MET A 133 -34.36 9.02 -22.59
C MET A 133 -34.84 8.37 -23.88
N ILE A 134 -34.76 7.03 -23.99
CA ILE A 134 -35.29 6.27 -25.12
C ILE A 134 -36.81 6.45 -25.21
N GLU A 135 -37.54 6.34 -24.10
CA GLU A 135 -39.00 6.56 -24.06
C GLU A 135 -39.38 7.98 -24.49
N LYS A 136 -38.66 8.99 -24.01
CA LYS A 136 -38.88 10.39 -24.40
C LYS A 136 -38.60 10.59 -25.89
N ALA A 137 -37.51 10.02 -26.40
CA ALA A 137 -37.16 10.10 -27.82
C ALA A 137 -38.23 9.42 -28.69
N ASN A 138 -38.66 8.21 -28.31
CA ASN A 138 -39.73 7.47 -29.01
C ASN A 138 -41.04 8.26 -29.03
N SER A 139 -41.41 8.91 -27.93
CA SER A 139 -42.59 9.77 -27.86
C SER A 139 -42.48 10.97 -28.80
N CYS A 140 -41.30 11.60 -28.85
CA CYS A 140 -40.98 12.69 -29.79
C CYS A 140 -41.15 12.23 -31.24
N PHE A 141 -40.50 11.12 -31.61
CA PHE A 141 -40.61 10.55 -32.94
C PHE A 141 -42.04 10.14 -33.29
N GLY A 142 -42.82 9.67 -32.32
CA GLY A 142 -44.24 9.39 -32.50
C GLY A 142 -45.03 10.64 -32.91
N ARG A 143 -44.81 11.77 -32.21
CA ARG A 143 -45.45 13.06 -32.54
C ARG A 143 -45.03 13.60 -33.91
N VAL A 144 -43.73 13.49 -34.25
CA VAL A 144 -43.23 13.89 -35.57
C VAL A 144 -43.85 13.03 -36.67
N ARG A 145 -43.95 11.70 -36.47
CA ARG A 145 -44.60 10.81 -37.43
C ARG A 145 -46.07 11.15 -37.63
N ASP A 146 -46.82 11.37 -36.54
CA ASP A 146 -48.23 11.78 -36.60
C ASP A 146 -48.40 13.11 -37.35
N HIS A 147 -47.57 14.10 -37.04
CA HIS A 147 -47.56 15.38 -37.72
C HIS A 147 -47.31 15.22 -39.23
N LEU A 148 -46.35 14.40 -39.63
CA LEU A 148 -46.08 14.11 -41.05
C LEU A 148 -47.25 13.41 -41.73
N THR A 149 -47.92 12.46 -41.07
CA THR A 149 -49.13 11.81 -41.62
C THR A 149 -50.28 12.81 -41.82
N ARG A 150 -50.48 13.72 -40.86
CA ARG A 150 -51.50 14.78 -40.98
C ARG A 150 -51.15 15.77 -42.09
N LEU A 151 -49.88 16.16 -42.21
CA LEU A 151 -49.41 17.03 -43.29
C LEU A 151 -49.58 16.40 -44.68
N ASP A 152 -49.35 15.09 -44.81
CA ASP A 152 -49.60 14.38 -46.07
C ASP A 152 -51.09 14.42 -46.47
N ALA A 153 -51.99 14.19 -45.51
CA ALA A 153 -53.44 14.30 -45.73
C ALA A 153 -53.85 15.74 -46.11
N PHE A 154 -53.33 16.74 -45.39
CA PHE A 154 -53.55 18.15 -45.71
C PHE A 154 -53.04 18.51 -47.11
N GLY A 155 -51.84 18.03 -47.47
CA GLY A 155 -51.24 18.23 -48.79
C GLY A 155 -52.11 17.64 -49.91
N LYS A 156 -52.67 16.44 -49.71
CA LYS A 156 -53.62 15.81 -50.64
C LYS A 156 -54.88 16.64 -50.83
N ALA A 157 -55.51 17.11 -49.73
CA ALA A 157 -56.71 17.95 -49.81
C ALA A 157 -56.42 19.28 -50.52
N LYS A 158 -55.29 19.93 -50.21
CA LYS A 158 -54.87 21.19 -50.88
C LYS A 158 -54.59 20.98 -52.37
N ASN A 159 -54.01 19.85 -52.75
CA ASN A 159 -53.79 19.51 -54.15
C ASN A 159 -55.12 19.31 -54.90
N LEU A 160 -56.10 18.61 -54.29
CA LEU A 160 -57.44 18.43 -54.87
C LEU A 160 -58.19 19.76 -55.01
N TYR A 161 -58.12 20.61 -53.99
CA TYR A 161 -58.63 21.99 -54.06
C TYR A 161 -57.99 22.76 -55.22
N GLY A 162 -56.65 22.72 -55.34
CA GLY A 162 -55.94 23.37 -56.44
C GLY A 162 -56.33 22.84 -57.82
N GLN A 163 -56.55 21.52 -57.95
CA GLN A 163 -57.04 20.92 -59.19
C GLN A 163 -58.46 21.37 -59.54
N ALA A 164 -59.39 21.35 -58.57
CA ALA A 164 -60.78 21.78 -58.77
C ALA A 164 -60.85 23.28 -59.13
N SER A 165 -60.18 24.14 -58.35
CA SER A 165 -60.11 25.59 -58.58
C SER A 165 -59.45 25.93 -59.92
N GLY A 166 -58.35 25.26 -60.26
CA GLY A 166 -57.66 25.43 -61.54
C GLY A 166 -58.53 25.00 -62.73
N THR A 167 -59.19 23.85 -62.62
CA THR A 167 -60.05 23.31 -63.68
C THR A 167 -61.28 24.20 -63.89
N ARG A 168 -61.92 24.65 -62.80
CA ARG A 168 -63.02 25.62 -62.87
C ARG A 168 -62.61 26.87 -63.64
N LYS A 169 -61.49 27.49 -63.27
CA LYS A 169 -60.99 28.71 -63.93
C LYS A 169 -60.72 28.49 -65.42
N CYS A 170 -60.15 27.34 -65.79
CA CYS A 170 -59.94 26.98 -67.20
C CYS A 170 -61.28 26.86 -67.96
N LEU A 171 -62.27 26.17 -67.40
CA LEU A 171 -63.60 26.02 -68.01
C LEU A 171 -64.32 27.37 -68.15
N GLU A 172 -64.22 28.25 -67.15
CA GLU A 172 -64.77 29.61 -67.20
C GLU A 172 -64.12 30.43 -68.33
N MET A 173 -62.79 30.35 -68.49
CA MET A 173 -62.09 31.04 -69.60
C MET A 173 -62.51 30.50 -70.96
N ILE A 174 -62.64 29.19 -71.13
CA ILE A 174 -63.06 28.58 -72.39
C ILE A 174 -64.51 28.97 -72.72
N LYS A 175 -65.41 28.96 -71.74
CA LYS A 175 -66.78 29.46 -71.89
C LYS A 175 -66.80 30.94 -72.29
N ALA A 176 -65.96 31.78 -71.66
CA ALA A 176 -65.83 33.19 -72.00
C ALA A 176 -65.27 33.42 -73.41
N SER A 177 -64.48 32.48 -73.95
CA SER A 177 -63.96 32.54 -75.33
C SER A 177 -64.98 32.16 -76.41
N GLY A 178 -66.22 31.82 -76.03
CA GLY A 178 -67.33 31.56 -76.96
C GLY A 178 -67.60 30.08 -77.27
N THR A 179 -66.99 29.16 -76.52
CA THR A 179 -67.28 27.71 -76.63
C THR A 179 -68.48 27.36 -75.74
N GLU A 180 -69.44 26.58 -76.25
CA GLU A 180 -70.59 26.09 -75.47
C GLU A 180 -70.14 25.02 -74.45
N ILE A 181 -69.88 25.45 -73.21
CA ILE A 181 -69.67 24.58 -72.06
C ILE A 181 -70.93 24.61 -71.18
N PRO A 182 -71.56 23.46 -70.90
CA PRO A 182 -72.69 23.36 -69.97
C PRO A 182 -72.35 23.96 -68.61
N GLN A 183 -73.23 24.80 -68.06
CA GLN A 183 -72.98 25.45 -66.77
C GLN A 183 -72.91 24.43 -65.63
N GLU A 184 -73.66 23.33 -65.76
CA GLU A 184 -73.68 22.22 -64.81
C GLU A 184 -72.27 21.63 -64.62
N MET A 185 -71.45 21.60 -65.68
CA MET A 185 -70.06 21.13 -65.60
C MET A 185 -69.19 22.06 -64.75
N ILE A 186 -69.40 23.37 -64.84
CA ILE A 186 -68.70 24.38 -64.03
C ILE A 186 -69.18 24.31 -62.58
N ASP A 187 -70.49 24.16 -62.36
CA ASP A 187 -71.10 24.08 -61.03
C ASP A 187 -70.59 22.88 -60.22
N VAL A 188 -70.32 21.73 -60.88
CA VAL A 188 -69.66 20.58 -60.24
C VAL A 188 -68.30 20.97 -59.64
N PHE A 189 -67.48 21.73 -60.37
CA PHE A 189 -66.18 22.17 -59.86
C PHE A 189 -66.28 23.28 -58.82
N ILE A 190 -67.33 24.11 -58.85
CA ILE A 190 -67.63 25.08 -57.77
C ILE A 190 -67.88 24.34 -56.46
N GLU A 191 -68.73 23.30 -56.49
CA GLU A 191 -69.03 22.53 -55.29
C GLU A 191 -67.84 21.69 -54.83
N GLN A 192 -67.06 21.09 -55.75
CA GLN A 192 -65.80 20.41 -55.41
C GLN A 192 -64.77 21.36 -54.79
N GLU A 193 -64.62 22.57 -55.31
CA GLU A 193 -63.73 23.59 -54.74
C GLU A 193 -64.11 23.90 -53.29
N LYS A 194 -65.40 24.15 -53.01
CA LYS A 194 -65.89 24.39 -51.64
C LYS A 194 -65.68 23.19 -50.71
N LEU A 195 -65.94 21.98 -51.20
CA LEU A 195 -65.76 20.75 -50.42
C LEU A 195 -64.30 20.55 -50.02
N TYR A 196 -63.37 20.64 -50.97
CA TYR A 196 -61.95 20.46 -50.71
C TYR A 196 -61.32 21.64 -49.96
N GLU A 197 -61.85 22.85 -50.12
CA GLU A 197 -61.46 24.00 -49.30
C GLU A 197 -61.82 23.80 -47.83
N ALA A 198 -63.05 23.34 -47.57
CA ALA A 198 -63.51 23.02 -46.22
C ALA A 198 -62.71 21.86 -45.62
N GLU A 199 -62.41 20.83 -46.42
CA GLU A 199 -61.58 19.69 -46.01
C GLU A 199 -60.14 20.10 -45.70
N ALA A 200 -59.51 20.92 -46.56
CA ALA A 200 -58.16 21.45 -46.32
C ALA A 200 -58.12 22.31 -45.05
N THR A 201 -59.13 23.17 -44.84
CA THR A 201 -59.24 24.00 -43.64
C THR A 201 -59.37 23.14 -42.38
N LYS A 202 -60.17 22.07 -42.44
CA LYS A 202 -60.33 21.10 -41.34
C LYS A 202 -59.04 20.33 -41.04
N LEU A 203 -58.27 19.98 -42.09
CA LEU A 203 -57.03 19.22 -41.98
C LEU A 203 -55.79 20.09 -41.70
N HIS A 204 -55.96 21.39 -41.51
CA HIS A 204 -54.85 22.30 -41.22
C HIS A 204 -53.98 21.76 -40.07
N VAL A 205 -52.67 21.81 -40.27
CA VAL A 205 -51.68 21.33 -39.28
C VAL A 205 -50.75 22.47 -38.94
N ASP A 206 -50.71 22.83 -37.67
CA ASP A 206 -49.79 23.84 -37.17
C ASP A 206 -48.34 23.33 -37.20
N PRO A 207 -47.34 24.22 -37.35
CA PRO A 207 -45.93 23.84 -37.29
C PRO A 207 -45.58 23.07 -36.01
N LEU A 208 -44.66 22.12 -36.12
CA LEU A 208 -44.09 21.43 -34.96
C LEU A 208 -43.46 22.43 -33.99
N SER A 209 -43.62 22.18 -32.70
CA SER A 209 -42.99 23.01 -31.68
C SER A 209 -41.51 22.68 -31.54
N ASP A 210 -40.68 23.66 -31.21
CA ASP A 210 -39.24 23.42 -30.93
C ASP A 210 -39.03 22.44 -29.78
N SER A 211 -39.99 22.37 -28.86
CA SER A 211 -39.96 21.40 -27.75
C SER A 211 -40.08 19.94 -28.21
N ASP A 212 -40.70 19.71 -29.38
CA ASP A 212 -40.80 18.40 -30.03
C ASP A 212 -39.53 18.02 -30.80
N LEU A 213 -38.56 18.93 -30.90
CA LEU A 213 -37.28 18.72 -31.57
C LEU A 213 -36.11 18.74 -30.57
N ALA A 214 -36.36 19.13 -29.32
CA ALA A 214 -35.36 19.20 -28.27
C ALA A 214 -35.04 17.82 -27.69
N PHE A 215 -34.04 17.15 -28.26
CA PHE A 215 -33.45 15.93 -27.70
C PHE A 215 -32.30 16.27 -26.73
N SER A 216 -32.28 15.66 -25.55
CA SER A 216 -31.09 15.67 -24.69
C SER A 216 -30.07 14.65 -25.22
N PRO A 217 -28.75 14.94 -25.17
CA PRO A 217 -27.73 14.10 -25.80
C PRO A 217 -27.72 12.68 -25.25
N LEU A 218 -27.83 11.70 -26.15
CA LEU A 218 -28.16 10.31 -25.87
C LEU A 218 -27.04 9.51 -25.17
N VAL A 219 -25.81 10.03 -25.13
CA VAL A 219 -24.66 9.26 -24.62
C VAL A 219 -23.70 10.19 -23.91
N LEU A 220 -23.67 10.11 -22.58
CA LEU A 220 -22.50 10.48 -21.81
C LEU A 220 -21.65 9.21 -21.61
N PRO A 221 -20.46 9.11 -22.24
CA PRO A 221 -19.50 8.06 -21.92
C PRO A 221 -19.06 8.29 -20.47
N SER A 222 -19.52 7.44 -19.56
CA SER A 222 -19.08 7.47 -18.16
C SER A 222 -18.03 6.41 -17.95
N ARG A 223 -16.85 6.82 -17.49
CA ARG A 223 -15.77 5.92 -17.07
C ARG A 223 -16.11 5.07 -15.86
N PHE A 224 -17.25 5.34 -15.21
CA PHE A 224 -17.70 4.66 -14.00
C PHE A 224 -18.74 3.57 -14.27
N VAL A 225 -19.16 3.39 -15.52
CA VAL A 225 -20.08 2.33 -15.93
C VAL A 225 -19.24 1.13 -16.32
N GLU A 226 -19.56 -0.01 -15.74
CA GLU A 226 -18.81 -1.24 -15.96
C GLU A 226 -19.69 -2.25 -16.69
N ASP A 227 -19.26 -2.66 -17.89
CA ASP A 227 -20.02 -3.55 -18.78
C ASP A 227 -20.35 -4.91 -18.14
N ARG A 228 -19.51 -5.34 -17.18
CA ARG A 228 -19.76 -6.57 -16.40
C ARG A 228 -21.09 -6.53 -15.64
N PHE A 229 -21.53 -5.35 -15.20
CA PHE A 229 -22.82 -5.19 -14.54
C PHE A 229 -23.94 -5.05 -15.56
N ARG A 230 -23.70 -4.37 -16.69
CA ARG A 230 -24.67 -4.25 -17.80
C ARG A 230 -25.16 -5.60 -18.32
N ALA A 231 -24.27 -6.58 -18.43
CA ALA A 231 -24.62 -7.92 -18.89
C ALA A 231 -25.65 -8.65 -18.00
N SER A 232 -25.82 -8.22 -16.75
CA SER A 232 -26.78 -8.79 -15.80
C SER A 232 -28.14 -8.08 -15.79
N PHE A 233 -28.26 -6.93 -16.45
CA PHE A 233 -29.51 -6.18 -16.52
C PHE A 233 -30.29 -6.57 -17.77
N ASP A 234 -31.60 -6.79 -17.60
CA ASP A 234 -32.51 -6.90 -18.73
C ASP A 234 -32.90 -5.48 -19.18
N PRO A 235 -32.51 -5.05 -20.39
CA PRO A 235 -32.87 -3.73 -20.91
C PRO A 235 -34.39 -3.58 -21.17
N TYR A 236 -35.16 -4.66 -21.12
CA TYR A 236 -36.60 -4.66 -21.37
C TYR A 236 -37.43 -5.26 -20.21
N GLY A 237 -36.80 -5.58 -19.07
CA GLY A 237 -37.41 -6.31 -17.95
C GLY A 237 -37.45 -5.57 -16.62
N SER A 238 -38.25 -6.10 -15.68
CA SER A 238 -38.37 -5.59 -14.30
C SER A 238 -37.14 -5.99 -13.47
N ASN A 239 -36.14 -5.11 -13.37
CA ASN A 239 -34.92 -5.30 -12.57
C ASN A 239 -35.13 -5.25 -11.03
N VAL A 240 -36.36 -5.53 -10.56
CA VAL A 240 -36.81 -5.43 -9.16
C VAL A 240 -36.15 -6.49 -8.26
N ASP A 241 -35.87 -7.68 -8.78
CA ASP A 241 -35.30 -8.80 -8.01
C ASP A 241 -33.78 -8.68 -7.77
N LEU A 242 -33.11 -7.70 -8.40
CA LEU A 242 -31.69 -7.43 -8.19
C LEU A 242 -31.42 -6.65 -6.89
N ILE A 243 -32.46 -6.27 -6.14
CA ILE A 243 -32.35 -5.71 -4.80
C ILE A 243 -32.17 -6.86 -3.80
N GLY A 244 -30.94 -7.37 -3.70
CA GLY A 244 -30.60 -8.36 -2.68
C GLY A 244 -30.77 -7.79 -1.26
N PRO A 245 -31.51 -8.45 -0.34
CA PRO A 245 -31.73 -7.99 1.03
C PRO A 245 -30.45 -7.95 1.91
N GLY A 246 -29.30 -8.38 1.40
CA GLY A 246 -28.03 -8.46 2.15
C GLY A 246 -27.22 -7.16 2.28
N THR A 247 -27.68 -6.04 1.71
CA THR A 247 -26.88 -4.78 1.66
C THR A 247 -27.13 -3.86 2.87
N ILE A 248 -28.08 -4.20 3.74
CA ILE A 248 -28.40 -3.44 4.96
C ILE A 248 -27.77 -4.17 6.16
N LEU A 249 -26.43 -4.18 6.25
CA LEU A 249 -25.75 -4.57 7.48
C LEU A 249 -24.82 -3.43 7.92
N THR A 250 -25.37 -2.62 8.83
CA THR A 250 -24.69 -1.96 9.96
C THR A 250 -23.35 -1.26 9.68
N THR A 251 -23.45 0.03 9.35
CA THR A 251 -22.41 1.04 9.54
C THR A 251 -22.18 1.33 11.03
N ARG A 252 -21.58 0.39 11.76
CA ARG A 252 -21.04 0.64 13.11
C ARG A 252 -19.72 -0.12 13.25
N ASN A 253 -18.61 0.44 12.76
CA ASN A 253 -17.23 0.17 13.24
C ASN A 253 -16.16 0.91 12.40
N LEU A 254 -16.28 2.23 12.22
CA LEU A 254 -15.24 3.07 11.59
C LEU A 254 -14.59 4.05 12.57
N ARG A 255 -14.43 3.67 13.86
CA ARG A 255 -13.87 4.58 14.87
C ARG A 255 -12.37 4.41 15.17
N ASN A 256 -11.71 3.37 14.65
CA ASN A 256 -10.34 3.03 15.04
C ASN A 256 -9.39 2.83 13.84
N LEU A 257 -9.25 3.83 12.94
CA LEU A 257 -8.12 3.87 12.01
C LEU A 257 -7.14 4.99 12.41
N PRO A 258 -5.82 4.73 12.50
CA PRO A 258 -4.84 5.76 12.77
C PRO A 258 -4.85 6.83 11.67
N LYS A 259 -4.84 8.11 12.07
CA LYS A 259 -4.92 9.30 11.21
C LYS A 259 -3.88 9.33 10.08
N ALA A 260 -2.79 8.56 10.19
CA ALA A 260 -1.75 8.46 9.17
C ALA A 260 -2.22 7.84 7.83
N LEU A 261 -3.27 7.02 7.82
CA LEU A 261 -3.80 6.41 6.59
C LEU A 261 -4.77 7.31 5.81
N ILE A 262 -5.32 8.34 6.46
CA ILE A 262 -6.26 9.29 5.83
C ILE A 262 -5.49 10.22 4.89
N SER A 263 -4.26 10.60 5.23
CA SER A 263 -3.42 11.49 4.43
C SER A 263 -2.93 10.86 3.12
N LEU A 264 -2.74 9.54 3.07
CA LEU A 264 -2.31 8.85 1.84
C LEU A 264 -3.45 8.67 0.81
N ASN A 265 -4.71 8.69 1.28
CA ASN A 265 -5.89 8.48 0.45
C ASN A 265 -6.32 9.76 -0.31
N ILE A 266 -5.87 10.93 0.15
CA ILE A 266 -6.12 12.21 -0.53
C ILE A 266 -5.10 12.44 -1.66
N LEU A 267 -3.84 12.01 -1.48
CA LEU A 267 -2.82 12.17 -2.53
C LEU A 267 -2.96 11.19 -3.70
N THR A 268 -3.53 9.99 -3.49
CA THR A 268 -3.64 8.95 -4.53
C THR A 268 -4.84 9.10 -5.46
N ASN A 269 -5.80 9.97 -5.14
CA ASN A 269 -6.93 10.29 -6.03
C ASN A 269 -6.61 11.38 -7.09
N SER A 270 -5.40 11.96 -7.08
CA SER A 270 -5.00 13.06 -7.97
C SER A 270 -3.93 12.72 -9.01
N PHE A 271 -3.38 11.51 -9.05
CA PHE A 271 -2.28 11.16 -9.97
C PHE A 271 -2.67 10.07 -10.98
N PRO A 272 -2.29 10.23 -12.27
CA PRO A 272 -2.52 9.21 -13.29
C PRO A 272 -1.73 7.93 -12.99
N TYR A 273 -2.36 6.80 -13.25
CA TYR A 273 -1.94 5.43 -12.90
C TYR A 273 -0.57 4.96 -13.43
N SER A 274 0.18 5.77 -14.18
CA SER A 274 1.52 5.45 -14.68
C SER A 274 2.66 5.70 -13.67
N GLU A 275 2.46 6.53 -12.65
CA GLU A 275 3.51 6.82 -11.65
C GLU A 275 3.42 5.98 -10.37
N ILE A 276 2.27 5.33 -10.12
CA ILE A 276 2.03 4.57 -8.88
C ILE A 276 2.88 3.29 -8.83
N PHE A 277 3.20 2.69 -9.98
CA PHE A 277 4.15 1.57 -10.06
C PHE A 277 5.56 1.98 -9.62
N SER A 278 5.96 3.24 -9.84
CA SER A 278 7.26 3.77 -9.39
C SER A 278 7.31 3.94 -7.87
N VAL A 279 6.22 4.39 -7.22
CA VAL A 279 6.20 4.63 -5.77
C VAL A 279 6.14 3.33 -4.95
N ILE A 280 5.42 2.32 -5.43
CA ILE A 280 5.36 1.01 -4.77
C ILE A 280 6.68 0.24 -4.95
N THR A 281 7.33 0.36 -6.12
CA THR A 281 8.67 -0.21 -6.33
C THR A 281 9.74 0.53 -5.53
N TYR A 282 9.71 1.86 -5.45
CA TYR A 282 10.63 2.64 -4.59
C TYR A 282 10.48 2.26 -3.12
N SER A 283 9.25 2.09 -2.61
CA SER A 283 9.03 1.72 -1.20
C SER A 283 9.52 0.31 -0.88
N ARG A 284 9.36 -0.65 -1.81
CA ARG A 284 9.90 -2.02 -1.67
C ARG A 284 11.43 -2.07 -1.79
N ILE A 285 12.03 -1.24 -2.65
CA ILE A 285 13.48 -1.15 -2.83
C ILE A 285 14.13 -0.48 -1.61
N SER A 286 13.54 0.59 -1.07
CA SER A 286 14.04 1.27 0.12
C SER A 286 13.94 0.42 1.39
N LEU A 287 12.88 -0.39 1.57
CA LEU A 287 12.84 -1.35 2.70
C LEU A 287 13.88 -2.46 2.56
N LYS A 288 14.19 -2.91 1.34
CA LYS A 288 15.19 -3.96 1.11
C LYS A 288 16.61 -3.45 1.34
N LEU A 289 16.92 -2.21 0.90
CA LEU A 289 18.19 -1.53 1.19
C LEU A 289 18.40 -1.21 2.68
N PHE A 290 17.32 -0.99 3.44
CA PHE A 290 17.41 -0.74 4.89
C PHE A 290 17.67 -2.02 5.70
N VAL A 291 17.28 -3.20 5.19
CA VAL A 291 17.55 -4.50 5.82
C VAL A 291 18.99 -4.96 5.56
N ASP A 292 19.58 -4.61 4.41
CA ASP A 292 20.95 -5.03 4.04
C ASP A 292 22.09 -4.11 4.58
N LEU A 293 21.76 -3.00 5.25
CA LEU A 293 22.73 -2.04 5.80
C LEU A 293 23.00 -2.19 7.31
N LYS A 294 22.62 -3.31 7.94
CA LYS A 294 23.11 -3.59 9.30
C LYS A 294 24.60 -3.93 9.25
N PRO A 295 25.48 -3.22 9.98
CA PRO A 295 26.87 -3.62 10.09
C PRO A 295 26.94 -4.98 10.79
N LYS A 296 27.56 -5.96 10.13
CA LYS A 296 27.91 -7.24 10.77
C LYS A 296 28.91 -6.96 11.91
N PRO A 297 28.76 -7.62 13.08
CA PRO A 297 29.77 -7.61 14.12
C PRO A 297 31.07 -8.27 13.66
#